data_AF-A0A7S3FPX7-F1
#
_entry.id   AF-A0A7S3FPX7-F1
#
_cell.length_a   1.000
_cell.length_b   1.000
_cell.length_c   1.000
_cell.angle_alpha   90.00
_cell.angle_beta   90.00
_cell.angle_gamma   90.00
#
_symmetry.space_group_name_H-M   'P 1'
#
loop_
_entity.id
_entity.type
_entity.pdbx_description
1 polymer ?
#
loop_
_entity_poly.entity_id
_entity_poly.type
_entity_poly.pdbx_seq_one_letter_code
_entity_poly.pdbx_strand_id
1 'polypeptide(L)'
;KSIGSEALALLDPLRSRRSFHKPDFDSCVFELRAKAAERMWQLVVVHAELPRHLQALKDYFLMERGNFHQALLTELRPLMRSTPNPKTAELEVGDALSRAATLTGLEKDPLLGRVTARFGGAS
;
A
#
# COMPACT_ATOMS: atom_id res chain seq x y z
N LYS A 1 22.73 0.63 13.44
CA LYS A 1 23.17 1.95 13.95
C LYS A 1 22.06 2.98 13.72
N SER A 2 21.75 3.81 14.70
CA SER A 2 20.68 4.82 14.58
C SER A 2 21.07 5.88 13.56
N ILE A 3 20.12 6.37 12.76
CA ILE A 3 20.39 7.42 11.77
C ILE A 3 20.90 8.70 12.45
N GLY A 4 20.46 8.94 13.68
CA GLY A 4 20.91 10.08 14.50
C GLY A 4 22.40 10.02 14.84
N SER A 5 22.96 8.84 15.13
CA SER A 5 24.40 8.73 15.43
C SER A 5 25.27 8.94 14.21
N GLU A 6 24.79 8.58 13.02
CA GLU A 6 25.50 8.81 11.76
C GLU A 6 25.39 10.27 11.31
N ALA A 7 24.21 10.89 11.50
CA ALA A 7 24.02 12.32 11.26
C ALA A 7 24.97 13.17 12.12
N LEU A 8 25.10 12.83 13.41
CA LEU A 8 26.02 13.52 14.32
C LEU A 8 27.48 13.38 13.85
N ALA A 9 27.90 12.18 13.45
CA ALA A 9 29.25 11.96 12.93
C ALA A 9 29.55 12.75 11.64
N LEU A 10 28.55 12.97 10.78
CA LEU A 10 28.68 13.79 9.56
C LEU A 10 28.72 15.29 9.87
N LEU A 11 28.01 15.74 10.91
CA LEU A 11 27.91 17.15 11.29
C LEU A 11 29.05 17.63 12.19
N ASP A 12 29.67 16.73 12.96
CA ASP A 12 30.75 17.08 13.90
C ASP A 12 31.95 17.78 13.24
N PRO A 13 32.46 17.33 12.06
CA PRO A 13 33.53 18.04 11.34
C PRO A 13 33.12 19.46 10.93
N LEU A 14 31.87 19.66 10.50
CA LEU A 14 31.35 20.97 10.11
C LEU A 14 31.19 21.89 11.31
N ARG A 15 30.76 21.35 12.46
CA ARG A 15 30.60 22.10 13.72
C ARG A 15 31.93 22.60 14.26
N SER A 16 33.02 21.86 14.02
CA SER A 16 34.37 22.22 14.49
C SER A 16 35.04 23.36 13.71
N ARG A 17 34.45 23.82 12.60
CA ARG A 17 35.02 24.86 11.74
C ARG A 17 34.75 26.26 12.28
N ARG A 18 35.74 27.15 12.12
CA ARG A 18 35.64 28.58 12.52
C ARG A 18 34.77 29.42 11.59
N SER A 19 34.55 28.98 10.36
CA SER A 19 33.72 29.68 9.37
C SER A 19 32.82 28.71 8.62
N PHE A 20 31.65 29.21 8.22
CA PHE A 20 30.68 28.43 7.45
C PHE A 20 31.15 28.24 6.01
N HIS A 21 31.22 26.98 5.57
CA HIS A 21 31.51 26.62 4.18
C HIS A 21 30.29 25.97 3.56
N LYS A 22 29.54 26.74 2.76
CA LYS A 22 28.27 26.31 2.16
C LYS A 22 28.39 25.00 1.36
N PRO A 23 29.37 24.80 0.47
CA PRO A 23 29.48 23.56 -0.31
C PRO A 23 29.62 22.29 0.55
N ASP A 24 30.37 22.37 1.64
CA ASP A 24 30.62 21.21 2.51
C ASP A 24 29.39 20.89 3.35
N PHE A 25 28.66 21.93 3.76
CA PHE A 25 27.36 21.78 4.41
C PHE A 25 26.32 21.17 3.47
N ASP A 26 26.20 21.68 2.24
CA ASP A 26 25.28 21.13 1.24
C ASP A 26 25.60 19.66 0.93
N SER A 27 26.90 19.32 0.84
CA SER A 27 27.36 17.93 0.65
C SER A 27 26.96 17.03 1.83
N CYS A 28 27.14 17.49 3.07
CA CYS A 28 26.71 16.77 4.25
C CYS A 28 25.19 16.55 4.30
N VAL A 29 24.40 17.55 3.93
CA VAL A 29 22.93 17.44 3.85
C VAL A 29 22.53 16.44 2.77
N PHE A 30 23.20 16.46 1.61
CA PHE A 30 22.97 15.51 0.55
C PHE A 30 23.24 14.07 1.00
N GLU A 31 24.38 13.83 1.65
CA GLU A 31 24.74 12.51 2.20
C GLU A 31 23.72 12.01 3.23
N LEU A 32 23.29 12.89 4.14
CA LEU A 32 22.27 12.52 5.13
C LEU A 32 20.94 12.16 4.46
N ARG A 33 20.52 12.95 3.46
CA ARG A 33 19.31 12.68 2.68
C ARG A 33 19.42 11.35 1.93
N ALA A 34 20.56 11.06 1.31
CA ALA A 34 20.80 9.82 0.59
C ALA A 34 20.69 8.61 1.53
N LYS A 35 21.33 8.66 2.70
CA LYS A 35 21.25 7.61 3.73
C LYS A 35 19.83 7.42 4.27
N ALA A 36 19.09 8.52 4.47
CA ALA A 36 17.69 8.44 4.90
C ALA A 36 16.81 7.79 3.83
N ALA A 37 16.99 8.19 2.56
CA ALA A 37 16.26 7.63 1.43
C ALA A 37 16.56 6.14 1.25
N GLU A 38 17.83 5.72 1.34
CA GLU A 38 18.24 4.32 1.25
C GLU A 38 17.58 3.47 2.35
N ARG A 39 17.59 3.95 3.60
CA ARG A 39 16.94 3.24 4.71
C ARG A 39 15.42 3.17 4.54
N MET A 40 14.78 4.26 4.11
CA MET A 40 13.35 4.27 3.80
C MET A 40 13.01 3.29 2.67
N TRP A 41 13.85 3.23 1.63
CA TRP A 41 13.70 2.25 0.55
C TRP A 41 13.76 0.82 1.07
N GLN A 42 14.76 0.48 1.89
CA GLN A 42 14.86 -0.85 2.51
C GLN A 42 13.63 -1.17 3.37
N LEU A 43 13.17 -0.22 4.18
CA LEU A 43 11.98 -0.37 5.01
C LEU A 43 10.72 -0.62 4.18
N VAL A 44 10.49 0.18 3.13
CA VAL A 44 9.24 0.13 2.37
C VAL A 44 9.24 -1.02 1.37
N VAL A 45 10.34 -1.21 0.64
CA VAL A 45 10.38 -2.16 -0.48
C VAL A 45 10.71 -3.56 0.00
N VAL A 46 11.67 -3.70 0.91
CA VAL A 46 12.13 -5.02 1.38
C VAL A 46 11.32 -5.45 2.58
N HIS A 47 11.26 -4.64 3.64
CA HIS A 47 10.63 -5.07 4.90
C HIS A 47 9.10 -5.02 4.87
N ALA A 48 8.51 -4.00 4.25
CA ALA A 48 7.07 -3.89 4.09
C ALA A 48 6.54 -4.53 2.80
N GLU A 49 7.42 -5.16 2.00
CA GLU A 49 7.05 -5.83 0.76
C GLU A 49 6.17 -4.96 -0.17
N LEU A 50 6.50 -3.68 -0.37
CA LEU A 50 5.69 -2.79 -1.23
C LEU A 50 5.34 -3.40 -2.60
N PRO A 51 6.27 -4.07 -3.33
CA PRO A 51 5.93 -4.68 -4.62
C PRO A 51 4.77 -5.69 -4.53
N ARG A 52 4.69 -6.45 -3.44
CA ARG A 52 3.60 -7.40 -3.19
C ARG A 52 2.26 -6.70 -3.02
N HIS A 53 2.23 -5.57 -2.33
CA HIS A 53 1.03 -4.76 -2.17
C HIS A 53 0.59 -4.11 -3.49
N LEU A 54 1.55 -3.65 -4.30
CA LEU A 54 1.26 -3.13 -5.65
C LEU A 54 0.69 -4.21 -6.57
N GLN A 55 1.17 -5.46 -6.45
CA GLN A 55 0.60 -6.58 -7.17
C GLN A 55 -0.85 -6.86 -6.74
N ALA A 56 -1.17 -6.78 -5.45
CA ALA A 56 -2.55 -6.90 -4.98
C ALA A 56 -3.46 -5.79 -5.51
N LEU A 57 -2.96 -4.55 -5.61
CA LEU A 57 -3.71 -3.47 -6.26
C LEU A 57 -4.03 -3.81 -7.71
N LYS A 58 -3.06 -4.35 -8.45
CA LYS A 58 -3.26 -4.78 -9.83
C LYS A 58 -4.25 -5.96 -9.94
N ASP A 59 -4.12 -6.94 -9.06
CA ASP A 59 -4.95 -8.13 -9.00
C ASP A 59 -6.44 -7.80 -8.73
N TYR A 60 -6.70 -6.96 -7.73
CA TYR A 60 -8.05 -6.73 -7.20
C TYR A 60 -8.70 -5.43 -7.66
N PHE A 61 -7.93 -4.38 -7.93
CA PHE A 61 -8.48 -3.10 -8.39
C PHE A 61 -8.34 -2.90 -9.91
N LEU A 62 -7.27 -3.42 -10.53
CA LEU A 62 -7.06 -3.31 -11.97
C LEU A 62 -7.47 -4.57 -12.75
N MET A 63 -8.19 -5.47 -12.09
CA MET A 63 -8.81 -6.63 -12.72
C MET A 63 -7.87 -7.63 -13.39
N GLU A 64 -6.60 -7.71 -12.97
CA GLU A 64 -5.66 -8.69 -13.55
C GLU A 64 -6.10 -10.14 -13.32
N ARG A 65 -6.71 -10.45 -12.15
CA ARG A 65 -7.20 -11.80 -11.84
C ARG A 65 -8.56 -12.06 -12.47
N GLY A 66 -8.59 -12.27 -13.79
CA GLY A 66 -9.83 -12.45 -14.56
C GLY A 66 -10.81 -13.49 -13.98
N ASN A 67 -10.33 -14.64 -13.51
CA ASN A 67 -11.17 -15.67 -12.91
C ASN A 67 -11.92 -15.18 -11.65
N PHE A 68 -11.21 -14.47 -10.76
CA PHE A 68 -11.81 -13.87 -9.56
C PHE A 68 -12.85 -12.81 -9.91
N HIS A 69 -12.54 -11.92 -10.85
CA HIS A 69 -13.46 -10.88 -11.27
C HIS A 69 -14.69 -11.43 -11.99
N GLN A 70 -14.53 -12.50 -12.77
CA GLN A 70 -15.65 -13.22 -13.39
C GLN A 70 -16.57 -13.85 -12.34
N ALA A 71 -16.01 -14.53 -11.33
CA ALA A 71 -16.78 -15.08 -10.22
C ALA A 71 -17.51 -13.97 -9.44
N LEU A 72 -16.82 -12.87 -9.13
CA LEU A 72 -17.38 -11.71 -8.44
C LEU A 72 -18.54 -11.08 -9.22
N LEU A 73 -18.39 -10.83 -10.52
CA LEU A 73 -19.46 -10.29 -11.35
C LEU A 73 -20.65 -11.24 -11.48
N THR A 74 -20.41 -12.54 -11.39
CA THR A 74 -21.48 -13.55 -11.37
C THR A 74 -22.27 -13.49 -10.07
N GLU A 75 -21.58 -13.38 -8.93
CA GLU A 75 -22.19 -13.21 -7.59
C GLU A 75 -22.92 -11.87 -7.43
N LEU A 76 -22.39 -10.79 -8.00
CA LEU A 76 -23.01 -9.46 -7.95
C LEU A 76 -24.17 -9.28 -8.93
N ARG A 77 -24.24 -10.07 -10.01
CA ARG A 77 -25.30 -9.99 -11.03
C ARG A 77 -26.72 -9.96 -10.48
N PRO A 78 -27.15 -10.82 -9.53
CA PRO A 78 -28.48 -10.73 -8.95
C PRO A 78 -28.70 -9.42 -8.19
N LEU A 79 -27.70 -8.93 -7.43
CA LEU A 79 -27.79 -7.69 -6.68
C LEU A 79 -27.91 -6.47 -7.59
N MET A 80 -27.17 -6.45 -8.69
CA MET A 80 -27.18 -5.35 -9.67
C MET A 80 -28.47 -5.29 -10.52
N ARG A 81 -29.28 -6.35 -10.53
CA ARG A 81 -30.57 -6.38 -11.25
C ARG A 81 -31.72 -5.76 -10.46
N SER A 82 -31.57 -5.62 -9.15
CA SER A 82 -32.53 -5.01 -8.25
C SER A 82 -32.04 -3.64 -7.80
N THR A 83 -32.97 -2.74 -7.44
CA THR A 83 -32.59 -1.50 -6.76
C THR A 83 -31.92 -1.85 -5.42
N PRO A 84 -30.67 -1.43 -5.19
CA PRO A 84 -29.94 -1.76 -3.98
C PRO A 84 -30.61 -1.12 -2.77
N ASN A 85 -30.85 -1.92 -1.73
CA ASN A 85 -31.39 -1.43 -0.46
C ASN A 85 -30.24 -0.79 0.34
N PRO A 86 -30.29 0.51 0.67
CA PRO A 86 -29.19 1.19 1.36
C PRO A 86 -28.85 0.57 2.72
N LYS A 87 -29.77 -0.18 3.34
CA LYS A 87 -29.52 -0.86 4.63
C LYS A 87 -28.76 -2.19 4.50
N THR A 88 -28.83 -2.86 3.34
CA THR A 88 -28.26 -4.21 3.16
C THR A 88 -27.23 -4.29 2.05
N ALA A 89 -27.20 -3.32 1.12
CA ALA A 89 -26.37 -3.38 -0.07
C ALA A 89 -24.86 -3.51 0.22
N GLU A 90 -24.33 -2.81 1.23
CA GLU A 90 -22.91 -2.92 1.58
C GLU A 90 -22.55 -4.32 2.11
N LEU A 91 -23.43 -4.92 2.92
CA LEU A 91 -23.25 -6.28 3.43
C LEU A 91 -23.35 -7.31 2.30
N GLU A 92 -24.39 -7.21 1.46
CA GLU A 92 -24.62 -8.14 0.34
C GLU A 92 -23.46 -8.14 -0.67
N VAL A 93 -22.89 -6.96 -0.94
CA VAL A 93 -21.71 -6.80 -1.80
C VAL A 93 -20.45 -7.37 -1.14
N GLY A 94 -20.28 -7.20 0.18
CA GLY A 94 -19.21 -7.84 0.95
C GLY A 94 -19.31 -9.37 0.97
N ASP A 95 -20.52 -9.90 1.07
CA ASP A 95 -20.77 -11.34 1.03
C ASP A 95 -20.48 -11.91 -0.37
N ALA A 96 -20.86 -11.19 -1.43
CA ALA A 96 -20.52 -11.56 -2.80
C ALA A 96 -19.00 -11.62 -3.03
N LEU A 97 -18.25 -10.66 -2.47
CA LEU A 97 -16.79 -10.65 -2.49
C LEU A 97 -16.22 -11.90 -1.81
N SER A 98 -16.73 -12.26 -0.64
CA SER A 98 -16.29 -13.42 0.13
C SER A 98 -16.61 -14.75 -0.57
N ARG A 99 -17.78 -14.85 -1.23
CA ARG A 99 -18.16 -16.03 -2.03
C ARG A 99 -17.26 -16.16 -3.27
N ALA A 100 -16.99 -15.08 -3.98
CA ALA A 100 -16.08 -15.07 -5.12
C ALA A 100 -14.65 -15.48 -4.73
N ALA A 101 -14.17 -15.03 -3.56
CA ALA A 101 -12.89 -15.46 -3.00
C ALA A 101 -12.86 -16.98 -2.78
N THR A 102 -13.91 -17.52 -2.17
CA THR A 102 -14.04 -18.97 -1.89
C THR A 102 -14.10 -19.80 -3.18
N LEU A 103 -14.87 -19.36 -4.19
CA LEU A 103 -15.00 -20.06 -5.47
C LEU A 103 -13.68 -20.12 -6.26
N THR A 104 -12.77 -19.17 -6.01
CA THR A 104 -11.50 -19.06 -6.74
C THR A 104 -10.28 -19.50 -5.93
N GLY A 105 -10.48 -20.02 -4.72
CA GLY A 105 -9.40 -20.48 -3.83
C GLY A 105 -8.57 -19.34 -3.22
N LEU A 106 -9.13 -18.13 -3.15
CA LEU A 106 -8.48 -16.93 -2.65
C LEU A 106 -8.89 -16.56 -1.21
N GLU A 107 -9.67 -17.41 -0.54
CA GLU A 107 -10.16 -17.16 0.82
C GLU A 107 -9.04 -17.04 1.87
N LYS A 108 -7.85 -17.56 1.57
CA LYS A 108 -6.65 -17.46 2.42
C LYS A 108 -5.66 -16.38 1.96
N ASP A 109 -5.99 -15.61 0.92
CA ASP A 109 -5.10 -14.55 0.44
C ASP A 109 -5.10 -13.38 1.46
N PRO A 110 -3.97 -13.10 2.13
CA PRO A 110 -3.90 -12.09 3.17
C PRO A 110 -4.12 -10.67 2.64
N LEU A 111 -3.88 -10.44 1.34
CA LEU A 111 -4.06 -9.12 0.72
C LEU A 111 -5.52 -8.92 0.32
N LEU A 112 -6.22 -9.98 -0.10
CA LEU A 112 -7.67 -9.92 -0.33
C LEU A 112 -8.44 -9.60 0.97
N GLY A 113 -7.98 -10.11 2.12
CA GLY A 113 -8.54 -9.76 3.42
C GLY A 113 -8.44 -8.27 3.80
N ARG A 114 -7.68 -7.47 3.03
CA ARG A 114 -7.59 -6.01 3.17
C ARG A 114 -8.45 -5.25 2.16
N VAL A 115 -9.07 -5.95 1.22
CA VAL A 115 -9.96 -5.38 0.20
C VAL A 115 -11.39 -5.47 0.69
N THR A 116 -12.11 -4.35 0.60
CA THR A 116 -13.54 -4.30 0.90
C THR A 116 -14.28 -3.78 -0.33
N ALA A 117 -15.42 -4.41 -0.62
CA ALA A 117 -16.33 -3.93 -1.64
C ALA A 117 -17.39 -3.06 -0.95
N ARG A 118 -17.58 -1.84 -1.45
CA ARG A 118 -18.50 -0.85 -0.85
C ARG A 118 -19.53 -0.40 -1.87
N PHE A 119 -20.76 -0.25 -1.41
CA PHE A 119 -21.82 0.33 -2.22
C PHE A 119 -21.90 1.84 -1.95
N GLY A 120 -21.57 2.66 -2.96
CA GLY A 120 -21.67 4.12 -2.90
C GLY A 120 -23.11 4.60 -3.10
N GLY A 121 -23.99 4.28 -2.14
CA GLY A 121 -25.29 4.94 -2.04
C GLY A 121 -25.08 6.31 -1.41
N ALA A 122 -25.44 7.38 -2.11
CA ALA A 122 -25.43 8.73 -1.58
C ALA A 122 -26.20 8.77 -0.24
N SER A 123 -25.54 9.28 0.79
CA SER A 123 -26.22 9.80 1.98
C SER A 123 -26.81 11.17 1.68
#